data_AF-A0A1X2FZA9-F1
#
_entry.id   AF-A0A1X2FZA9-F1
#
_cell.length_a   1.000
_cell.length_b   1.000
_cell.length_c   1.000
_cell.angle_alpha   90.00
_cell.angle_beta   90.00
_cell.angle_gamma   90.00
#
_symmetry.space_group_name_H-M   'P 1'
#
loop_
_entity.id
_entity.type
_entity.pdbx_description
1 polymer ?
#
loop_
_entity_poly.entity_id
_entity_poly.type
_entity_poly.pdbx_seq_one_letter_code
_entity_poly.pdbx_strand_id
1 'polypeptide(L)'
;MIKAVQFLNQVQAGYGTDEKMNMEPQSQFGAIGLGMLLKNTMMRNGGDIIGTVICGDNYFLENKDEAIEKLLSMIKAFNPDVVICGPALNYKRYGDCCGYLTEAVIEKLNIPAFAAMSKDNTGTELFKKKIYIIETPNRGGIGLNDSLRKISKFAVKLAQGQPIGSPEEEGYFPQD
;
A
#
# COMPACT_ATOMS: atom_id res chain seq x y z
N MET A 1 -16.46 -8.06 8.23
CA MET A 1 -15.11 -8.34 7.71
C MET A 1 -14.59 -7.03 7.14
N ILE A 2 -13.37 -6.62 7.49
CA ILE A 2 -12.77 -5.38 6.97
C ILE A 2 -12.51 -5.51 5.48
N LYS A 3 -12.94 -4.53 4.69
CA LYS A 3 -12.73 -4.44 3.24
C LYS A 3 -11.49 -3.61 2.97
N ALA A 4 -10.41 -4.24 2.53
CA ALA A 4 -9.20 -3.56 2.11
C ALA A 4 -9.12 -3.42 0.59
N VAL A 5 -8.62 -2.27 0.13
CA VAL A 5 -8.10 -2.12 -1.23
C VAL A 5 -6.59 -2.01 -1.17
N GLN A 6 -5.89 -2.73 -2.04
CA GLN A 6 -4.43 -2.67 -2.12
C GLN A 6 -3.99 -1.91 -3.37
N PHE A 7 -3.03 -1.00 -3.24
CA PHE A 7 -2.32 -0.42 -4.37
C PHE A 7 -1.04 -1.21 -4.63
N LEU A 8 -0.85 -1.65 -5.88
CA LEU A 8 0.33 -2.34 -6.38
C LEU A 8 0.89 -1.65 -7.63
N ASN A 9 2.20 -1.62 -7.83
CA ASN A 9 2.74 -1.29 -9.16
C ASN A 9 2.74 -2.50 -10.09
N GLN A 10 3.22 -2.30 -11.32
CA GLN A 10 3.33 -3.34 -12.35
C GLN A 10 4.14 -4.56 -11.89
N VAL A 11 5.20 -4.37 -11.12
CA VAL A 11 6.07 -5.46 -10.66
C VAL A 11 5.36 -6.29 -9.60
N GLN A 12 4.84 -5.64 -8.57
CA GLN A 12 4.20 -6.30 -7.44
C GLN A 12 2.88 -6.96 -7.84
N ALA A 13 2.19 -6.41 -8.85
CA ALA A 13 0.99 -7.00 -9.43
C ALA A 13 1.28 -8.15 -10.39
N GLY A 14 2.54 -8.37 -10.81
CA GLY A 14 2.94 -9.46 -11.70
C GLY A 14 2.79 -9.17 -13.20
N TYR A 15 2.66 -7.90 -13.59
CA TYR A 15 2.54 -7.50 -15.00
C TYR A 15 3.89 -7.38 -15.72
N GLY A 16 5.01 -7.24 -15.00
CA GLY A 16 6.35 -7.14 -15.57
C GLY A 16 7.17 -6.03 -14.92
N THR A 17 8.38 -5.78 -15.43
CA THR A 17 9.28 -4.71 -14.95
C THR A 17 9.21 -3.48 -15.86
N ASP A 18 10.26 -3.22 -16.63
CA ASP A 18 10.48 -1.94 -17.32
C ASP A 18 9.47 -1.72 -18.44
N GLU A 19 9.10 -2.77 -19.17
CA GLU A 19 8.15 -2.71 -20.29
C GLU A 19 6.73 -2.26 -19.89
N LYS A 20 6.39 -2.37 -18.60
CA LYS A 20 5.06 -2.03 -18.06
C LYS A 20 5.08 -0.84 -17.11
N MET A 21 6.19 -0.10 -17.02
CA MET A 21 6.27 1.08 -16.16
C MET A 21 5.36 2.24 -16.61
N ASN A 22 4.96 2.29 -17.88
CA ASN A 22 4.05 3.30 -18.42
C ASN A 22 2.58 2.84 -18.43
N MET A 23 2.27 1.79 -17.67
CA MET A 23 0.91 1.26 -17.57
C MET A 23 -0.03 2.25 -16.87
N GLU A 24 -1.13 2.59 -17.53
CA GLU A 24 -2.18 3.43 -16.94
C GLU A 24 -2.83 2.80 -15.70
N PRO A 25 -3.45 3.61 -14.82
CA PRO A 25 -4.26 3.11 -13.73
C PRO A 25 -5.31 2.10 -14.19
N GLN A 26 -5.43 0.99 -13.47
CA GLN A 26 -6.51 0.01 -13.64
C GLN A 26 -6.83 -0.65 -12.29
N SER A 27 -7.91 -1.42 -12.25
CA SER A 27 -8.30 -2.17 -11.06
C SER A 27 -8.67 -3.62 -11.37
N GLN A 28 -8.44 -4.49 -10.40
CA GLN A 28 -8.84 -5.89 -10.41
C GLN A 28 -9.66 -6.21 -9.15
N PHE A 29 -10.64 -7.11 -9.27
CA PHE A 29 -11.35 -7.63 -8.10
C PHE A 29 -10.45 -8.58 -7.31
N GLY A 30 -10.49 -8.45 -5.99
CA GLY A 30 -9.67 -9.26 -5.09
C GLY A 30 -8.18 -8.92 -5.10
N ALA A 31 -7.40 -9.80 -4.49
CA ALA A 31 -5.94 -9.72 -4.47
C ALA A 31 -5.33 -10.29 -5.76
N ILE A 32 -4.21 -9.70 -6.18
CA ILE A 32 -3.36 -10.23 -7.26
C ILE A 32 -1.88 -10.11 -6.86
N GLY A 33 -1.00 -10.79 -7.60
CA GLY A 33 0.45 -10.70 -7.40
C GLY A 33 0.87 -10.90 -5.94
N LEU A 34 1.70 -10.00 -5.43
CA LEU A 34 2.17 -10.03 -4.03
C LEU A 34 1.03 -9.86 -3.01
N GLY A 35 -0.09 -9.26 -3.43
CA GLY A 35 -1.31 -9.16 -2.64
C GLY A 35 -1.90 -10.51 -2.25
N MET A 36 -1.67 -11.56 -3.03
CA MET A 36 -2.13 -12.91 -2.68
C MET A 36 -1.50 -13.43 -1.38
N LEU A 37 -0.25 -13.05 -1.10
CA LEU A 37 0.41 -13.40 0.16
C LEU A 37 -0.21 -12.64 1.34
N LEU A 38 -0.56 -11.37 1.12
CA LEU A 38 -1.21 -10.54 2.13
C LEU A 38 -2.65 -10.99 2.42
N LYS A 39 -3.43 -11.36 1.39
CA LYS A 39 -4.83 -11.81 1.49
C LYS A 39 -5.01 -12.92 2.51
N ASN A 40 -4.16 -13.95 2.47
CA ASN A 40 -4.24 -15.07 3.43
C ASN A 40 -4.10 -14.61 4.88
N THR A 41 -3.24 -13.61 5.12
CA THR A 41 -2.99 -13.07 6.46
C THR A 41 -4.13 -12.13 6.89
N MET A 42 -4.65 -11.32 5.96
CA MET A 42 -5.85 -10.49 6.17
C MET A 42 -7.05 -11.33 6.60
N MET A 43 -7.33 -12.43 5.89
CA MET A 43 -8.47 -13.31 6.19
C MET A 43 -8.41 -13.85 7.62
N ARG A 44 -7.20 -14.22 8.08
CA ARG A 44 -6.98 -14.71 9.46
C ARG A 44 -7.21 -13.64 10.52
N ASN A 45 -7.04 -12.36 10.18
CA ASN A 45 -7.24 -11.23 11.08
C ASN A 45 -8.62 -10.55 10.91
N GLY A 46 -9.54 -11.14 10.13
CA GLY A 46 -10.90 -10.64 9.98
C GLY A 46 -11.09 -9.56 8.89
N GLY A 47 -10.17 -9.46 7.94
CA GLY A 47 -10.29 -8.61 6.74
C GLY A 47 -10.08 -9.38 5.43
N ASP A 48 -10.42 -8.78 4.30
CA ASP A 48 -10.10 -9.31 2.97
C ASP A 48 -9.65 -8.17 2.04
N ILE A 49 -8.83 -8.50 1.06
CA ILE A 49 -8.52 -7.61 -0.06
C ILE A 49 -9.62 -7.81 -1.10
N ILE A 50 -10.54 -6.84 -1.17
CA ILE A 50 -11.71 -6.88 -2.06
C ILE A 50 -11.40 -6.31 -3.45
N GLY A 51 -10.32 -5.54 -3.56
CA GLY A 51 -9.87 -4.95 -4.81
C GLY A 51 -8.39 -4.60 -4.78
N THR A 52 -7.76 -4.64 -5.95
CA THR A 52 -6.40 -4.15 -6.15
C THR A 52 -6.45 -3.06 -7.21
N VAL A 53 -5.91 -1.88 -6.92
CA VAL A 53 -5.66 -0.82 -7.91
C VAL A 53 -4.19 -0.88 -8.32
N ILE A 54 -3.91 -0.71 -9.61
CA ILE A 54 -2.58 -0.90 -10.20
C ILE A 54 -2.22 0.31 -11.05
N CYS A 55 -0.98 0.77 -10.98
CA CYS A 55 -0.44 1.78 -11.89
C CYS A 55 1.04 1.51 -12.15
N GLY A 56 1.52 1.78 -13.36
CA GLY A 56 2.93 1.76 -13.68
C GLY A 56 3.68 2.90 -12.99
N ASP A 57 4.88 2.63 -12.47
CA ASP A 57 5.67 3.61 -11.71
C ASP A 57 5.97 4.90 -12.50
N ASN A 58 6.33 4.78 -13.79
CA ASN A 58 6.64 5.95 -14.62
C ASN A 58 5.38 6.73 -14.95
N TYR A 59 4.29 6.03 -15.36
CA TYR A 59 3.03 6.70 -15.65
C TYR A 59 2.56 7.51 -14.45
N PHE A 60 2.60 6.91 -13.25
CA PHE A 60 2.20 7.59 -12.02
C PHE A 60 3.04 8.86 -11.80
N LEU A 61 4.37 8.76 -11.86
CA LEU A 61 5.22 9.90 -11.52
C LEU A 61 5.19 11.02 -12.58
N GLU A 62 5.05 10.66 -13.86
CA GLU A 62 4.96 11.61 -14.97
C GLU A 62 3.59 12.29 -15.07
N ASN A 63 2.52 11.61 -14.63
CA ASN A 63 1.13 12.09 -14.73
C ASN A 63 0.45 12.15 -13.36
N LYS A 64 1.19 12.57 -12.32
CA LYS A 64 0.84 12.40 -10.91
C LYS A 64 -0.59 12.77 -10.55
N ASP A 65 -1.03 13.98 -10.89
CA ASP A 65 -2.36 14.45 -10.50
C ASP A 65 -3.46 13.62 -11.17
N GLU A 66 -3.32 13.34 -12.47
CA GLU A 66 -4.28 12.52 -13.21
C GLU A 66 -4.30 11.06 -12.74
N ALA A 67 -3.12 10.48 -12.48
CA ALA A 67 -2.98 9.12 -11.98
C ALA A 67 -3.64 8.97 -10.60
N ILE A 68 -3.42 9.93 -9.69
CA ILE A 68 -4.05 9.96 -8.38
C ILE A 68 -5.58 10.04 -8.52
N GLU A 69 -6.11 10.99 -9.29
CA GLU A 69 -7.57 11.12 -9.45
C GLU A 69 -8.23 9.84 -10.00
N LYS A 70 -7.62 9.22 -11.03
CA LYS A 70 -8.08 7.93 -11.58
C LYS A 70 -8.07 6.83 -10.50
N LEU A 71 -6.98 6.72 -9.74
CA LEU A 71 -6.84 5.71 -8.69
C LEU A 71 -7.82 5.94 -7.54
N LEU A 72 -8.04 7.19 -7.10
CA LEU A 72 -9.02 7.52 -6.06
C LEU A 72 -10.44 7.15 -6.48
N SER A 73 -10.80 7.41 -7.74
CA SER A 73 -12.09 6.99 -8.29
C SER A 73 -12.27 5.47 -8.24
N MET A 74 -11.23 4.71 -8.63
CA MET A 74 -11.25 3.24 -8.58
C MET A 74 -11.34 2.73 -7.14
N ILE A 75 -10.54 3.28 -6.23
CA ILE A 75 -10.57 2.94 -4.79
C ILE A 75 -11.99 3.16 -4.24
N LYS A 76 -12.59 4.33 -4.51
CA LYS A 76 -13.93 4.68 -4.03
C LYS A 76 -15.00 3.70 -4.53
N ALA A 77 -14.87 3.20 -5.75
CA ALA A 77 -15.82 2.24 -6.33
C ALA A 77 -15.88 0.90 -5.56
N PHE A 78 -14.78 0.51 -4.87
CA PHE A 78 -14.78 -0.66 -4.00
C PHE A 78 -15.39 -0.42 -2.62
N ASN A 79 -15.63 0.84 -2.23
CA ASN A 79 -16.09 1.23 -0.91
C ASN A 79 -15.27 0.57 0.25
N PRO A 80 -13.94 0.75 0.31
CA PRO A 80 -13.10 0.10 1.30
C PRO A 80 -13.20 0.76 2.68
N ASP A 81 -12.88 -0.03 3.71
CA ASP A 81 -12.71 0.45 5.08
C ASP A 81 -11.25 0.88 5.34
N VAL A 82 -10.29 0.40 4.52
CA VAL A 82 -8.87 0.77 4.60
C VAL A 82 -8.17 0.59 3.24
N VAL A 83 -7.16 1.42 2.96
CA VAL A 83 -6.29 1.28 1.79
C VAL A 83 -4.86 0.94 2.22
N ILE A 84 -4.26 -0.04 1.54
CA ILE A 84 -2.89 -0.51 1.78
C ILE A 84 -2.04 -0.19 0.54
N CYS A 85 -1.08 0.71 0.68
CA CYS A 85 -0.15 1.06 -0.40
C CYS A 85 1.16 0.26 -0.26
N GLY A 86 1.40 -0.70 -1.15
CA GLY A 86 2.56 -1.58 -1.08
C GLY A 86 2.23 -3.04 -0.73
N PRO A 87 3.22 -3.86 -0.33
CA PRO A 87 4.54 -3.42 0.12
C PRO A 87 5.47 -3.04 -1.05
N ALA A 88 6.11 -1.88 -0.95
CA ALA A 88 7.05 -1.38 -1.95
C ALA A 88 8.48 -1.88 -1.76
N LEU A 89 8.81 -2.53 -0.63
CA LEU A 89 10.18 -2.98 -0.33
C LEU A 89 11.18 -1.83 -0.56
N ASN A 90 12.30 -2.08 -1.23
CA ASN A 90 13.28 -1.06 -1.65
C ASN A 90 13.08 -0.55 -3.09
N TYR A 91 11.90 -0.72 -3.70
CA TYR A 91 11.60 -0.13 -5.01
C TYR A 91 11.32 1.36 -4.86
N LYS A 92 12.34 2.20 -5.08
CA LYS A 92 12.33 3.64 -4.80
C LYS A 92 11.15 4.39 -5.45
N ARG A 93 11.03 4.34 -6.78
CA ARG A 93 9.92 5.01 -7.52
C ARG A 93 8.55 4.57 -7.00
N TYR A 94 8.41 3.27 -6.76
CA TYR A 94 7.14 2.73 -6.28
C TYR A 94 6.83 3.17 -4.84
N GLY A 95 7.85 3.26 -3.96
CA GLY A 95 7.66 3.79 -2.61
C GLY A 95 7.20 5.25 -2.61
N ASP A 96 7.73 6.07 -3.53
CA ASP A 96 7.24 7.44 -3.73
C ASP A 96 5.75 7.44 -4.15
N CYS A 97 5.37 6.59 -5.12
CA CYS A 97 3.97 6.44 -5.56
C CYS A 97 3.05 6.03 -4.40
N CYS A 98 3.49 5.07 -3.57
CA CYS A 98 2.76 4.64 -2.38
C CYS A 98 2.55 5.79 -1.39
N GLY A 99 3.56 6.62 -1.17
CA GLY A 99 3.47 7.78 -0.27
C GLY A 99 2.45 8.80 -0.77
N TYR A 100 2.59 9.24 -2.02
CA TYR A 100 1.67 10.21 -2.63
C TYR A 100 0.22 9.73 -2.65
N LEU A 101 -0.02 8.46 -3.03
CA LEU A 101 -1.37 7.92 -3.06
C LEU A 101 -1.97 7.80 -1.65
N THR A 102 -1.15 7.43 -0.66
CA THR A 102 -1.62 7.33 0.75
C THR A 102 -2.08 8.67 1.27
N GLU A 103 -1.28 9.74 1.11
CA GLU A 103 -1.70 11.10 1.47
C GLU A 103 -3.01 11.47 0.77
N ALA A 104 -3.09 11.27 -0.53
CA ALA A 104 -4.27 11.62 -1.31
C ALA A 104 -5.54 10.86 -0.88
N VAL A 105 -5.43 9.58 -0.52
CA VAL A 105 -6.57 8.80 -0.01
C VAL A 105 -7.06 9.36 1.32
N ILE A 106 -6.15 9.69 2.24
CA ILE A 106 -6.49 10.25 3.55
C ILE A 106 -7.16 11.62 3.37
N GLU A 107 -6.53 12.51 2.60
CA GLU A 107 -6.99 13.90 2.43
C GLU A 107 -8.28 14.02 1.61
N LYS A 108 -8.40 13.28 0.51
CA LYS A 108 -9.50 13.47 -0.45
C LYS A 108 -10.66 12.51 -0.25
N LEU A 109 -10.42 11.30 0.24
CA LEU A 109 -11.48 10.30 0.46
C LEU A 109 -11.86 10.16 1.93
N ASN A 110 -11.05 10.66 2.87
CA ASN A 110 -11.23 10.46 4.30
C ASN A 110 -11.36 8.96 4.66
N ILE A 111 -10.59 8.11 3.96
CA ILE A 111 -10.50 6.67 4.19
C ILE A 111 -9.17 6.39 4.89
N PRO A 112 -9.13 5.58 5.95
CA PRO A 112 -7.87 5.20 6.58
C PRO A 112 -6.92 4.54 5.57
N ALA A 113 -5.68 5.00 5.52
CA ALA A 113 -4.67 4.44 4.62
C ALA A 113 -3.27 4.47 5.24
N PHE A 114 -2.41 3.58 4.78
CA PHE A 114 -1.02 3.54 5.16
C PHE A 114 -0.18 2.90 4.06
N ALA A 115 1.13 3.11 4.12
CA ALA A 115 2.09 2.50 3.22
C ALA A 115 2.90 1.40 3.91
N ALA A 116 3.53 0.54 3.11
CA ALA A 116 4.52 -0.41 3.60
C ALA A 116 5.73 -0.44 2.67
N MET A 117 6.93 -0.22 3.19
CA MET A 117 8.17 -0.16 2.39
C MET A 117 9.41 -0.31 3.28
N SER A 118 10.59 -0.47 2.69
CA SER A 118 11.82 -0.66 3.45
C SER A 118 12.47 0.67 3.83
N LYS A 119 13.36 0.65 4.84
CA LYS A 119 14.12 1.83 5.25
C LYS A 119 14.98 2.44 4.12
N ASP A 120 15.41 1.60 3.17
CA ASP A 120 16.26 2.02 2.04
C ASP A 120 15.44 2.57 0.86
N ASN A 121 14.11 2.65 1.01
CA ASN A 121 13.21 3.25 0.06
C ASN A 121 13.18 4.78 0.22
N THR A 122 13.21 5.52 -0.89
CA THR A 122 13.11 6.99 -0.89
C THR A 122 11.79 7.48 -0.28
N GLY A 123 10.70 6.75 -0.52
CA GLY A 123 9.39 7.09 0.05
C GLY A 123 9.37 7.07 1.58
N THR A 124 10.23 6.26 2.23
CA THR A 124 10.27 6.20 3.70
C THR A 124 10.64 7.55 4.30
N GLU A 125 11.77 8.12 3.87
CA GLU A 125 12.22 9.41 4.38
C GLU A 125 11.29 10.56 3.97
N LEU A 126 10.70 10.48 2.78
CA LEU A 126 9.80 11.53 2.28
C LEU A 126 8.47 11.59 3.04
N PHE A 127 7.94 10.45 3.50
CA PHE A 127 6.56 10.36 3.98
C PHE A 127 6.39 9.87 5.42
N LYS A 128 7.41 9.30 6.08
CA LYS A 128 7.25 8.72 7.45
C LYS A 128 6.69 9.70 8.48
N LYS A 129 7.01 10.99 8.36
CA LYS A 129 6.51 12.05 9.25
C LYS A 129 5.05 12.45 9.00
N LYS A 130 4.43 11.93 7.93
CA LYS A 130 3.11 12.36 7.46
C LYS A 130 2.09 11.24 7.44
N ILE A 131 2.53 10.02 7.12
CA ILE A 131 1.69 8.83 7.04
C ILE A 131 2.34 7.68 7.81
N TYR A 132 1.54 6.72 8.24
CA TYR A 132 2.08 5.47 8.75
C TYR A 132 2.76 4.68 7.63
N ILE A 133 3.98 4.22 7.90
CA ILE A 133 4.75 3.38 6.99
C ILE A 133 5.22 2.14 7.74
N ILE A 134 4.61 0.98 7.46
CA ILE A 134 5.02 -0.30 8.04
C ILE A 134 6.33 -0.76 7.41
N GLU A 135 7.32 -1.08 8.24
CA GLU A 135 8.62 -1.52 7.77
C GLU A 135 8.53 -2.90 7.09
N THR A 136 9.25 -3.01 5.97
CA THR A 136 9.43 -4.26 5.22
C THR A 136 10.90 -4.48 4.91
N PRO A 137 11.35 -5.72 4.64
CA PRO A 137 12.72 -5.94 4.18
C PRO A 137 12.93 -5.40 2.76
N ASN A 138 14.18 -5.29 2.35
CA ASN A 138 14.52 -5.12 0.93
C ASN A 138 14.06 -6.33 0.12
N ARG A 139 13.90 -6.16 -1.20
CA ARG A 139 13.63 -7.25 -2.13
C ARG A 139 14.65 -8.38 -1.94
N GLY A 140 14.16 -9.60 -1.78
CA GLY A 140 15.00 -10.79 -1.57
C GLY A 140 15.53 -10.97 -0.14
N GLY A 141 15.22 -10.04 0.77
CA GLY A 141 15.55 -10.16 2.19
C GLY A 141 14.65 -11.12 2.96
N ILE A 142 15.12 -11.51 4.15
CA ILE A 142 14.35 -12.32 5.11
C ILE A 142 13.39 -11.40 5.88
N GLY A 143 12.21 -11.91 6.26
CA GLY A 143 11.27 -11.19 7.13
C GLY A 143 10.02 -10.63 6.45
N LEU A 144 9.81 -10.92 5.16
CA LEU A 144 8.60 -10.47 4.46
C LEU A 144 7.33 -11.02 5.11
N ASN A 145 7.32 -12.31 5.50
CA ASN A 145 6.17 -12.93 6.16
C ASN A 145 5.81 -12.23 7.49
N ASP A 146 6.80 -11.74 8.22
CA ASP A 146 6.58 -11.03 9.49
C ASP A 146 6.01 -9.65 9.24
N SER A 147 6.52 -8.98 8.21
CA SER A 147 6.01 -7.69 7.74
C SER A 147 4.55 -7.82 7.26
N LEU A 148 4.21 -8.86 6.50
CA LEU A 148 2.83 -9.14 6.07
C LEU A 148 1.87 -9.37 7.26
N ARG A 149 2.34 -9.99 8.35
CA ARG A 149 1.57 -10.12 9.60
C ARG A 149 1.33 -8.76 10.26
N LYS A 150 2.34 -7.90 10.32
CA LYS A 150 2.21 -6.53 10.84
C LYS A 150 1.27 -5.68 9.99
N ILE A 151 1.47 -5.64 8.68
CA ILE A 151 0.60 -4.95 7.70
C ILE A 151 -0.86 -5.37 7.90
N SER A 152 -1.11 -6.67 8.01
CA SER A 152 -2.48 -7.17 8.14
C SER A 152 -3.15 -6.78 9.46
N LYS A 153 -2.44 -6.93 10.59
CA LYS A 153 -2.96 -6.51 11.90
C LYS A 153 -3.21 -5.01 11.94
N PHE A 154 -2.26 -4.23 11.44
CA PHE A 154 -2.33 -2.78 11.38
C PHE A 154 -3.51 -2.32 10.53
N ALA A 155 -3.72 -2.91 9.35
CA ALA A 155 -4.84 -2.58 8.47
C ALA A 155 -6.20 -2.78 9.16
N VAL A 156 -6.39 -3.91 9.84
CA VAL A 156 -7.64 -4.20 10.56
C VAL A 156 -7.83 -3.23 11.73
N LYS A 157 -6.77 -2.99 12.50
CA LYS A 157 -6.81 -2.10 13.66
C LYS A 157 -7.14 -0.65 13.26
N LEU A 158 -6.47 -0.17 12.21
CA LEU A 158 -6.67 1.15 11.63
C LEU A 158 -8.10 1.31 11.07
N ALA A 159 -8.60 0.32 10.33
CA ALA A 159 -9.97 0.33 9.79
C ALA A 159 -11.05 0.36 10.90
N GLN A 160 -10.75 -0.23 12.06
CA GLN A 160 -11.67 -0.25 13.20
C GLN A 160 -11.59 1.03 14.06
N GLY A 161 -10.72 1.99 13.72
CA GLY A 161 -10.51 3.19 14.52
C GLY A 161 -9.95 2.93 15.91
N GLN A 162 -9.26 1.79 16.09
CA GLN A 162 -8.64 1.48 17.37
C GLN A 162 -7.38 2.32 17.60
N PRO A 163 -7.03 2.64 18.87
CA PRO A 163 -5.80 3.38 19.17
C PRO A 163 -4.56 2.68 18.64
N ILE A 164 -3.80 3.35 17.77
CA ILE A 164 -2.54 2.84 17.24
C ILE A 164 -1.45 2.96 18.32
N GLY A 165 -0.72 1.86 18.54
CA GLY A 165 0.35 1.78 19.53
C GLY A 165 1.65 2.44 19.07
N SER A 166 2.72 2.13 19.80
CA SER A 166 4.06 2.65 19.49
C SER A 166 4.62 2.08 18.16
N PRO A 167 5.62 2.74 17.55
CA PRO A 167 6.32 2.24 16.37
C PRO A 167 6.87 0.81 16.55
N GLU A 168 7.37 0.48 17.74
CA GLU A 168 7.93 -0.84 18.05
C GLU A 168 6.85 -1.95 18.06
N GLU A 169 5.69 -1.67 18.66
CA GLU A 169 4.58 -2.62 18.76
C GLU A 169 3.91 -2.86 17.40
N GLU A 170 3.65 -1.79 16.66
CA GLU A 170 2.88 -1.82 15.41
C GLU A 170 3.78 -2.09 14.19
N GLY A 171 5.07 -1.76 14.30
CA GLY A 171 6.08 -1.95 13.26
C GLY A 171 6.09 -0.89 12.16
N TYR A 172 5.57 0.32 12.43
CA TYR A 172 5.76 1.47 11.54
C TYR A 172 7.05 2.23 11.90
N PHE A 173 7.57 3.01 10.94
CA PHE A 173 8.71 3.89 11.21
C PHE A 173 8.31 5.06 12.13
N PRO A 174 9.14 5.42 13.14
CA PRO A 174 8.91 6.62 13.95
C PRO A 174 8.68 7.88 13.11
N GLN A 175 7.78 8.75 13.58
CA GLN A 175 7.30 9.94 12.86
C GLN A 175 7.85 11.27 13.41
N ASP A 176 8.79 11.20 14.35
CA ASP A 176 9.48 12.33 14.98
C ASP A 176 10.49 13.04 14.06
#